data_AF-A0A644XX86-F1
#
_entry.id   AF-A0A644XX86-F1
#
_cell.length_a   1.000
_cell.length_b   1.000
_cell.length_c   1.000
_cell.angle_alpha   90.00
_cell.angle_beta   90.00
_cell.angle_gamma   90.00
#
_symmetry.space_group_name_H-M   'P 1'
#
loop_
_entity.id
_entity.type
_entity.pdbx_description
1 polymer ?
#
loop_
_entity_poly.entity_id
_entity_poly.type
_entity_poly.pdbx_seq_one_letter_code
_entity_poly.pdbx_strand_id
1 'polypeptide(L)'
;MFVPGARWETKEWPPEHYAALADKVTKNGTFVVLAGGPDEKEKAALIEAAAETDRIIDLTGQTSLRELAALIKGCQVFISGDTGPLHFAAALKKPLVAMYGPTKADRTGPYGSDKATVLITPAACAGCLKKHCSDWHCMGDITPEMVYQEYLKKLE
;
A
#
# COMPACT_ATOMS: atom_id res chain seq x y z
N MET A 1 -7.95 -2.37 -0.49
CA MET A 1 -7.12 -3.00 -1.55
C MET A 1 -5.68 -2.58 -1.32
N PHE A 2 -4.76 -3.54 -1.27
CA PHE A 2 -3.34 -3.31 -1.03
C PHE A 2 -2.53 -3.66 -2.28
N VAL A 3 -1.50 -2.85 -2.54
CA VAL A 3 -0.46 -3.16 -3.54
C VAL A 3 0.87 -3.15 -2.81
N PRO A 4 1.41 -4.33 -2.45
CA PRO A 4 2.56 -4.46 -1.55
C PRO A 4 3.91 -4.30 -2.24
N GLY A 5 3.99 -4.60 -3.55
CA GLY A 5 5.24 -4.50 -4.27
C GLY A 5 5.56 -3.07 -4.72
N ALA A 6 6.84 -2.84 -4.99
CA ALA A 6 7.31 -1.59 -5.55
C ALA A 6 8.49 -1.82 -6.50
N ARG A 7 8.75 -0.85 -7.38
CA ARG A 7 9.88 -0.92 -8.32
C ARG A 7 11.25 -0.90 -7.62
N TRP A 8 11.34 -0.33 -6.42
CA TRP A 8 12.57 -0.27 -5.63
C TRP A 8 12.30 -1.03 -4.34
N GLU A 9 13.21 -1.92 -3.96
CA GLU A 9 13.13 -2.67 -2.70
C GLU A 9 12.87 -1.71 -1.52
N THR A 10 13.59 -0.59 -1.49
CA THR A 10 13.51 0.40 -0.41
C THR A 10 12.16 1.12 -0.26
N LYS A 11 11.28 1.03 -1.27
CA LYS A 11 9.91 1.59 -1.22
C LYS A 11 8.88 0.60 -0.71
N GLU A 12 9.27 -0.65 -0.51
CA GLU A 12 8.36 -1.69 -0.08
C GLU A 12 8.04 -1.50 1.39
N TRP A 13 6.77 -1.71 1.74
CA TRP A 13 6.36 -1.74 3.13
C TRP A 13 6.40 -3.20 3.59
N PRO A 14 6.87 -3.49 4.82
CA PRO A 14 7.13 -4.87 5.22
C PRO A 14 5.88 -5.77 5.11
N PRO A 15 5.99 -7.01 4.59
CA PRO A 15 4.88 -7.94 4.49
C PRO A 15 4.11 -8.14 5.81
N GLU A 16 4.83 -8.24 6.93
CA GLU A 16 4.28 -8.36 8.28
C GLU A 16 3.45 -7.13 8.69
N HIS A 17 3.79 -5.95 8.16
CA HIS A 17 3.01 -4.74 8.39
C HIS A 17 1.70 -4.75 7.59
N TYR A 18 1.74 -5.24 6.35
CA TYR A 18 0.53 -5.48 5.57
C TYR A 18 -0.38 -6.53 6.21
N ALA A 19 0.18 -7.62 6.75
CA ALA A 19 -0.56 -8.65 7.45
C ALA A 19 -1.26 -8.09 8.71
N ALA A 20 -0.51 -7.39 9.57
CA ALA A 20 -1.08 -6.76 10.77
C ALA A 20 -2.15 -5.70 10.44
N LEU A 21 -2.00 -4.97 9.33
CA LEU A 21 -3.03 -4.06 8.84
C LEU A 21 -4.26 -4.82 8.31
N ALA A 22 -4.06 -5.92 7.59
CA ALA A 22 -5.15 -6.75 7.10
C ALA A 22 -6.01 -7.26 8.27
N ASP A 23 -5.38 -7.81 9.31
CA ASP A 23 -6.10 -8.30 10.51
C ASP A 23 -6.91 -7.20 11.21
N LYS A 24 -6.44 -5.95 11.20
CA LYS A 24 -7.20 -4.82 11.73
C LYS A 24 -8.39 -4.44 10.85
N VAL A 25 -8.20 -4.40 9.54
CA VAL A 25 -9.22 -4.00 8.56
C VAL A 25 -10.33 -5.05 8.46
N THR A 26 -9.99 -6.34 8.52
CA THR A 26 -10.94 -7.44 8.30
C THR A 26 -11.83 -7.71 9.50
N LYS A 27 -11.51 -7.21 10.70
CA LYS A 27 -12.35 -7.31 11.92
C LYS A 27 -13.78 -6.81 11.73
N ASN A 28 -13.99 -5.83 10.84
CA ASN A 28 -15.32 -5.29 10.54
C ASN A 28 -16.00 -5.99 9.36
N GLY A 29 -15.53 -7.17 8.96
CA GLY A 29 -16.08 -7.93 7.85
C GLY A 29 -15.64 -7.46 6.46
N THR A 30 -14.66 -6.54 6.39
CA THR A 30 -14.07 -6.10 5.12
C THR A 30 -13.16 -7.17 4.54
N PHE A 31 -13.12 -7.29 3.21
CA PHE A 31 -12.11 -8.10 2.51
C PHE A 31 -10.92 -7.26 2.08
N VAL A 32 -9.73 -7.82 2.22
CA VAL A 32 -8.48 -7.24 1.70
C VAL A 32 -8.15 -7.92 0.39
N VAL A 33 -8.14 -7.16 -0.70
CA VAL A 33 -7.64 -7.63 -1.99
C VAL A 33 -6.17 -7.22 -2.13
N LEU A 34 -5.29 -8.19 -2.34
CA LEU A 34 -3.91 -7.97 -2.77
C LEU A 34 -3.87 -7.97 -4.30
N ALA A 35 -3.13 -7.03 -4.88
CA ALA A 35 -2.89 -7.01 -6.31
C ALA A 35 -1.49 -6.50 -6.61
N GLY A 36 -1.01 -6.84 -7.81
CA GLY A 36 0.36 -6.61 -8.18
C GLY A 36 0.76 -7.32 -9.46
N GLY A 37 2.01 -7.13 -9.86
CA GLY A 37 2.63 -7.87 -10.96
C GLY A 37 2.98 -9.32 -10.59
N PRO A 38 3.35 -10.16 -11.57
CA PRO A 38 3.74 -11.55 -11.31
C PRO A 38 4.95 -11.69 -10.39
N ASP A 39 5.87 -10.72 -10.40
CA ASP A 39 7.09 -10.70 -9.57
C ASP A 39 6.80 -10.36 -8.10
N GLU A 40 5.54 -10.08 -7.75
CA GLU A 40 5.12 -9.69 -6.39
C GLU A 40 4.40 -10.84 -5.66
N LYS A 41 4.24 -12.01 -6.30
CA LYS A 41 3.54 -13.18 -5.72
C LYS A 41 4.16 -13.68 -4.42
N GLU A 42 5.50 -13.69 -4.33
CA GLU A 42 6.18 -14.11 -3.11
C GLU A 42 5.84 -13.18 -1.93
N LYS A 43 5.71 -11.87 -2.20
CA LYS A 43 5.33 -10.88 -1.18
C LYS A 43 3.87 -11.08 -0.74
N ALA A 44 2.97 -11.34 -1.69
CA ALA A 44 1.58 -11.65 -1.36
C ALA A 44 1.47 -12.91 -0.49
N ALA A 45 2.21 -13.96 -0.82
CA ALA A 45 2.26 -15.19 -0.02
C ALA A 45 2.81 -14.97 1.40
N LEU A 46 3.84 -14.11 1.57
CA LEU A 46 4.34 -13.74 2.89
C LEU A 46 3.30 -12.99 3.73
N ILE A 47 2.50 -12.13 3.10
CA ILE A 47 1.40 -11.41 3.77
C ILE A 47 0.32 -12.40 4.20
N GLU A 48 -0.11 -13.31 3.31
CA GLU A 48 -1.13 -14.31 3.61
C GLU A 48 -0.68 -15.27 4.71
N ALA A 49 0.58 -15.70 4.71
CA ALA A 49 1.13 -16.58 5.74
C ALA A 49 1.29 -15.91 7.12
N ALA A 50 1.47 -14.59 7.15
CA ALA A 50 1.65 -13.83 8.39
C ALA A 50 0.33 -13.30 8.98
N ALA A 51 -0.72 -13.19 8.18
CA ALA A 51 -2.02 -12.69 8.63
C ALA A 51 -2.81 -13.76 9.39
N GLU A 52 -3.57 -13.34 10.40
CA GLU A 52 -4.45 -14.22 11.18
C GLU A 52 -5.85 -14.36 10.55
N THR A 53 -6.16 -13.54 9.53
CA THR A 53 -7.47 -13.48 8.87
C THR A 53 -7.56 -14.31 7.59
N ASP A 54 -8.74 -14.93 7.37
CA ASP A 54 -9.11 -15.65 6.14
C ASP A 54 -9.73 -14.74 5.05
N ARG A 55 -9.76 -13.42 5.28
CA ARG A 55 -10.43 -12.43 4.42
C ARG A 55 -9.48 -11.73 3.45
N ILE A 56 -8.38 -12.40 3.10
CA ILE A 56 -7.45 -11.95 2.07
C ILE A 56 -7.78 -12.65 0.75
N ILE A 57 -7.83 -11.87 -0.32
CA ILE A 57 -8.00 -12.36 -1.69
C ILE A 57 -6.76 -11.92 -2.47
N ASP A 58 -5.88 -12.86 -2.81
CA ASP A 58 -4.71 -12.58 -3.64
C ASP A 58 -5.05 -12.65 -5.14
N LEU A 59 -4.91 -11.51 -5.83
CA LEU A 59 -5.01 -11.37 -7.29
C LEU A 59 -3.67 -10.97 -7.93
N THR A 60 -2.56 -11.16 -7.22
CA THR A 60 -1.23 -10.77 -7.68
C THR A 60 -0.80 -11.59 -8.90
N GLY A 61 -0.40 -10.88 -9.97
CA GLY A 61 -0.08 -11.47 -11.27
C GLY A 61 -1.29 -12.08 -12.00
N GLN A 62 -2.52 -11.82 -11.55
CA GLN A 62 -3.76 -12.37 -12.14
C GLN A 62 -4.60 -11.30 -12.84
N THR A 63 -4.06 -10.08 -13.02
CA THR A 63 -4.80 -8.96 -13.59
C THR A 63 -3.99 -8.25 -14.67
N SER A 64 -4.65 -7.87 -15.76
CA SER A 64 -4.14 -6.86 -16.69
C SER A 64 -4.23 -5.46 -16.08
N LEU A 65 -3.57 -4.47 -16.68
CA LEU A 65 -3.68 -3.07 -16.23
C LEU A 65 -5.13 -2.54 -16.25
N ARG A 66 -5.96 -3.00 -17.18
CA ARG A 66 -7.37 -2.60 -17.27
C ARG A 66 -8.20 -3.22 -16.14
N GLU A 67 -7.98 -4.51 -15.86
CA GLU A 67 -8.65 -5.20 -14.74
C GLU A 67 -8.20 -4.63 -13.40
N LEU A 68 -6.90 -4.31 -13.25
CA LEU A 68 -6.39 -3.62 -12.07
C LEU A 68 -7.10 -2.28 -11.84
N ALA A 69 -7.27 -1.47 -12.90
CA ALA A 69 -8.03 -0.22 -12.81
C ALA A 69 -9.50 -0.46 -12.41
N ALA A 70 -10.13 -1.53 -12.90
CA ALA A 70 -11.50 -1.90 -12.52
C ALA A 70 -11.59 -2.33 -11.05
N LEU A 71 -10.63 -3.10 -10.55
CA LEU A 71 -10.54 -3.50 -9.13
C LEU A 71 -10.34 -2.27 -8.23
N ILE A 72 -9.41 -1.39 -8.59
CA ILE A 72 -9.20 -0.12 -7.88
C ILE A 72 -10.49 0.71 -7.90
N LYS A 73 -11.20 0.75 -9.04
CA LYS A 73 -12.50 1.42 -9.14
C LYS A 73 -13.56 0.81 -8.21
N GLY A 74 -13.49 -0.50 -7.92
CA GLY A 74 -14.40 -1.19 -7.01
C GLY A 74 -14.04 -1.07 -5.52
N CYS A 75 -12.79 -0.73 -5.18
CA CYS A 75 -12.36 -0.68 -3.79
C CYS A 75 -12.92 0.54 -3.03
N GLN A 76 -13.14 0.35 -1.73
CA GLN A 76 -13.55 1.43 -0.80
C GLN A 76 -12.35 2.30 -0.43
N VAL A 77 -11.23 1.67 -0.05
CA VAL A 77 -9.97 2.34 0.28
C VAL A 77 -8.79 1.62 -0.39
N PHE A 78 -7.89 2.40 -0.99
CA PHE A 78 -6.65 1.93 -1.61
C PHE A 78 -5.44 2.28 -0.74
N ILE A 79 -4.55 1.32 -0.47
CA ILE A 79 -3.37 1.53 0.39
C ILE A 79 -2.14 0.96 -0.30
N SER A 80 -1.10 1.78 -0.47
CA SER A 80 0.16 1.35 -1.10
C SER A 80 1.29 2.32 -0.74
N GLY A 81 2.54 1.90 -0.99
CA GLY A 81 3.66 2.83 -1.10
C GLY A 81 3.60 3.65 -2.40
N ASP A 82 4.72 4.31 -2.73
CA ASP A 82 4.90 5.02 -4.01
C ASP A 82 5.05 4.04 -5.19
N THR A 83 3.91 3.69 -5.80
CA THR A 83 3.79 2.68 -6.86
C THR A 83 2.97 3.18 -8.06
N GLY A 84 3.07 2.53 -9.21
CA GLY A 84 2.23 2.86 -10.38
C GLY A 84 0.72 2.82 -10.08
N PRO A 85 0.21 1.75 -9.43
CA PRO A 85 -1.21 1.64 -9.08
C PRO A 85 -1.74 2.73 -8.14
N LEU A 86 -0.88 3.34 -7.31
CA LEU A 86 -1.26 4.51 -6.50
C LEU A 86 -1.82 5.64 -7.36
N HIS A 87 -1.20 5.91 -8.52
CA HIS A 87 -1.65 6.96 -9.43
C HIS A 87 -2.96 6.61 -10.13
N PHE A 88 -3.25 5.32 -10.32
CA PHE A 88 -4.53 4.87 -10.85
C PHE A 88 -5.64 5.16 -9.84
N ALA A 89 -5.40 4.86 -8.56
CA ALA A 89 -6.32 5.18 -7.47
C ALA A 89 -6.57 6.69 -7.35
N ALA A 90 -5.51 7.50 -7.48
CA ALA A 90 -5.63 8.96 -7.49
C ALA A 90 -6.48 9.46 -8.67
N ALA A 91 -6.20 9.00 -9.90
CA ALA A 91 -6.95 9.38 -11.10
C ALA A 91 -8.43 8.94 -11.04
N LEU A 92 -8.70 7.80 -10.41
CA LEU A 92 -10.05 7.28 -10.16
C LEU A 92 -10.74 7.92 -8.94
N LYS A 93 -10.11 8.90 -8.30
CA LYS A 93 -10.60 9.64 -7.12
C LYS A 93 -11.01 8.70 -5.98
N LYS A 94 -10.18 7.67 -5.74
CA LYS A 94 -10.40 6.74 -4.65
C LYS A 94 -9.86 7.29 -3.34
N PRO A 95 -10.59 7.08 -2.22
CA PRO A 95 -10.01 7.23 -0.89
C PRO A 95 -8.74 6.39 -0.82
N LEU A 96 -7.62 7.03 -0.53
CA LEU A 96 -6.34 6.36 -0.54
C LEU A 96 -5.41 6.84 0.56
N VAL A 97 -4.54 5.94 1.01
CA VAL A 97 -3.44 6.20 1.93
C VAL A 97 -2.14 5.79 1.25
N ALA A 98 -1.27 6.76 1.03
CA ALA A 98 -0.01 6.59 0.32
C ALA A 98 1.17 6.70 1.28
N MET A 99 2.04 5.69 1.32
CA MET A 99 3.19 5.64 2.23
C MET A 99 4.48 6.05 1.52
N TYR A 100 5.22 6.99 2.10
CA TYR A 100 6.47 7.51 1.54
C TYR A 100 7.60 7.40 2.55
N GLY A 101 8.56 6.52 2.25
CA GLY A 101 9.83 6.38 2.97
C GLY A 101 10.96 7.09 2.23
N PRO A 102 11.63 6.41 1.26
CA PRO A 102 12.78 6.97 0.56
C PRO A 102 12.41 7.97 -0.53
N THR A 103 11.16 7.98 -1.04
CA THR A 103 10.73 8.90 -2.09
C THR A 103 10.08 10.15 -1.53
N LYS A 104 9.95 11.18 -2.39
CA LYS A 104 9.37 12.46 -2.00
C LYS A 104 7.99 12.63 -2.62
N ALA A 105 6.98 12.79 -1.78
CA ALA A 105 5.60 12.98 -2.23
C ALA A 105 5.38 14.30 -2.98
N ASP A 106 6.26 15.29 -2.79
CA ASP A 106 6.27 16.53 -3.58
C ASP A 106 6.73 16.35 -5.04
N ARG A 107 7.21 15.15 -5.42
CA ARG A 107 7.59 14.79 -6.79
C ARG A 107 6.67 13.76 -7.44
N THR A 108 6.25 12.77 -6.68
CA THR A 108 5.49 11.60 -7.17
C THR A 108 4.22 11.36 -6.36
N GLY A 109 3.70 12.40 -5.70
CA GLY A 109 2.48 12.32 -4.94
C GLY A 109 1.25 11.89 -5.77
N PRO A 110 0.17 11.46 -5.13
CA PRO A 110 -1.12 11.20 -5.78
C PRO A 110 -1.84 12.51 -6.16
N TYR A 111 -1.23 13.30 -7.06
CA TYR A 111 -1.75 14.62 -7.45
C TYR A 111 -3.16 14.54 -8.04
N GLY A 112 -3.95 15.59 -7.80
CA GLY A 112 -5.30 15.72 -8.33
C GLY A 112 -6.36 14.87 -7.59
N SER A 113 -5.99 14.21 -6.49
CA SER A 113 -6.91 13.52 -5.59
C SER A 113 -7.03 14.27 -4.27
N ASP A 114 -8.20 14.86 -4.04
CA ASP A 114 -8.61 15.47 -2.76
C ASP A 114 -8.84 14.41 -1.65
N LYS A 115 -9.03 13.15 -2.04
CA LYS A 115 -9.25 12.03 -1.11
C LYS A 115 -7.96 11.33 -0.68
N ALA A 116 -6.81 11.75 -1.18
CA ALA A 116 -5.53 11.16 -0.82
C ALA A 116 -5.04 11.65 0.54
N THR A 117 -4.61 10.71 1.40
CA THR A 117 -3.70 11.00 2.51
C THR A 117 -2.30 10.53 2.11
N VAL A 118 -1.30 11.36 2.36
CA VAL A 118 0.11 11.01 2.23
C VAL A 118 0.70 10.86 3.63
N LEU A 119 1.15 9.65 3.97
CA LEU A 119 1.92 9.36 5.18
C LEU A 119 3.40 9.36 4.84
N ILE A 120 4.14 10.31 5.40
CA ILE A 120 5.60 10.38 5.29
C ILE A 120 6.19 9.71 6.53
N THR A 121 7.19 8.86 6.32
CA THR A 121 7.94 8.23 7.42
C THR A 121 8.46 9.26 8.43
N PRO A 122 8.45 8.95 9.73
CA PRO A 122 9.10 9.80 10.74
C PRO A 122 10.64 9.70 10.71
N ALA A 123 11.21 8.78 9.93
CA ALA A 123 12.65 8.60 9.83
C ALA A 123 13.36 9.88 9.37
N ALA A 124 14.52 10.19 9.96
CA ALA A 124 15.34 11.35 9.57
C ALA A 124 15.80 11.29 8.09
N CYS A 125 15.82 10.09 7.49
CA CYS A 125 16.19 9.86 6.11
C CYS A 125 15.02 9.93 5.11
N ALA A 126 13.85 10.42 5.54
CA ALA A 126 12.68 10.61 4.68
C ALA A 126 13.05 11.33 3.37
N GLY A 127 12.68 10.75 2.22
CA GLY A 127 12.93 11.37 0.92
C GLY A 127 14.38 11.36 0.43
N CYS A 128 15.25 10.49 0.97
CA CYS A 128 16.66 10.39 0.56
C CYS A 128 16.91 9.86 -0.87
N LEU A 129 15.90 9.28 -1.52
CA LEU A 129 15.92 8.72 -2.88
C LEU A 129 16.90 7.57 -3.11
N LYS A 130 17.39 6.95 -2.03
CA LYS A 130 18.27 5.78 -2.12
C LYS A 130 17.47 4.56 -2.57
N LYS A 131 17.84 3.97 -3.71
CA LYS A 131 17.24 2.73 -4.22
C LYS A 131 17.71 1.50 -3.44
N HIS A 132 18.94 1.55 -2.95
CA HIS A 132 19.58 0.55 -2.10
C HIS A 132 20.03 1.21 -0.80
N CYS A 133 19.75 0.59 0.34
CA CYS A 133 20.12 1.09 1.66
C CYS A 133 20.43 -0.08 2.58
N SER A 134 21.58 -0.03 3.27
CA SER A 134 21.94 -1.05 4.27
C SER A 134 21.16 -0.91 5.59
N ASP A 135 20.57 0.26 5.82
CA ASP A 135 19.74 0.60 6.99
C ASP A 135 18.33 0.95 6.52
N TRP A 136 17.67 -0.01 5.88
CA TRP A 136 16.35 0.15 5.30
C TRP A 136 15.26 -0.05 6.36
N HIS A 137 15.13 0.94 7.25
CA HIS A 137 14.10 0.95 8.30
C HIS A 137 12.93 1.90 7.98
N CYS A 138 13.14 2.91 7.12
CA CYS A 138 12.22 4.03 6.98
C CYS A 138 10.79 3.67 6.52
N MET A 139 10.60 2.64 5.71
CA MET A 139 9.26 2.14 5.40
C MET A 139 8.65 1.40 6.61
N GLY A 140 9.45 0.61 7.33
CA GLY A 140 9.04 -0.05 8.57
C GLY A 140 8.66 0.92 9.69
N ASP A 141 9.27 2.10 9.76
CA ASP A 141 8.89 3.12 10.75
C ASP A 141 7.45 3.65 10.55
N ILE A 142 6.86 3.46 9.37
CA ILE A 142 5.42 3.67 9.15
C ILE A 142 4.70 2.45 9.73
N THR A 143 4.13 2.59 10.92
CA THR A 143 3.51 1.44 11.60
C THR A 143 2.13 1.10 11.02
N PRO A 144 1.67 -0.16 11.15
CA PRO A 144 0.31 -0.54 10.74
C PRO A 144 -0.78 0.29 11.42
N GLU A 145 -0.52 0.73 12.66
CA GLU A 145 -1.45 1.58 13.40
C GLU A 145 -1.61 2.96 12.76
N MET A 146 -0.51 3.60 12.33
CA MET A 146 -0.56 4.89 11.63
C MET A 146 -1.43 4.79 10.36
N VAL A 147 -1.26 3.70 9.60
CA VAL A 147 -2.03 3.46 8.37
C VAL A 147 -3.49 3.13 8.68
N TYR A 148 -3.75 2.35 9.73
CA TYR A 148 -5.10 1.99 10.15
C TYR A 148 -5.93 3.21 10.59
N GLN A 149 -5.33 4.15 11.33
CA GLN A 149 -6.01 5.39 11.71
C GLN A 149 -6.40 6.22 10.49
N GLU A 150 -5.55 6.31 9.48
CA GLU A 150 -5.92 6.98 8.22
C GLU A 150 -6.96 6.20 7.43
N TYR A 151 -6.91 4.86 7.44
CA TYR A 151 -7.95 4.02 6.85
C TYR A 151 -9.33 4.30 7.44
N LEU A 152 -9.45 4.40 8.77
CA LEU A 152 -10.72 4.71 9.44
C LEU A 152 -11.30 6.05 8.99
N LYS A 153 -10.45 7.09 8.90
CA LYS A 153 -10.85 8.42 8.40
C LYS A 153 -11.31 8.41 6.93
N LYS A 154 -10.96 7.38 6.15
CA LYS A 154 -11.43 7.23 4.75
C LYS A 154 -12.81 6.56 4.64
N LEU A 155 -13.33 5.99 5.73
CA LEU A 155 -14.65 5.37 5.77
C LEU A 155 -15.77 6.33 6.20
N GLU A 156 -15.41 7.47 6.78
CA GLU A 156 -16.31 8.58 7.13
C GLU A 156 -16.74 9.38 5.89
#